data_AF-V5G6S2-F1
#
_entry.id   AF-V5G6S2-F1
#
_cell.length_a   1.000
_cell.length_b   1.000
_cell.length_c   1.000
_cell.angle_alpha   90.00
_cell.angle_beta   90.00
_cell.angle_gamma   90.00
#
_symmetry.space_group_name_H-M   'P 1'
#
loop_
_entity.id
_entity.type
_entity.pdbx_description
1 polymer ?
#
loop_
_entity_poly.entity_id
_entity_poly.type
_entity_poly.pdbx_seq_one_letter_code
_entity_poly.pdbx_strand_id
1 'polypeptide(L)'
;MLMSGFPSLYRTAAVSALVLSSVADGFPLGLFDRGNDHASSDSHWVDIWTSMPQLTEPANLPAPPFNGSTSIFFNSTIRQTIHSSIGADLIRIRISNAFGVDDLVITNVTVGLPFGGKAGSSAIEPKTLKTVTFDGQSGITIPDAGLVVSDPLEFNVDPQSMLTVSIYLEQGQQGGHITSHPGSRTTSWMTFGNQVDAANITGPSVQSVAHWYFLSAVEGWVSHESNGFAIIGDSITDGRGSDTDMNNRWPDLVLAKMQRNPSTSSIAVLNQAAGGNRILHDGLGPNVISRVDRDVLAQSGIKYAMIFEGVNDIGVANADPVNQTLIGDRLISAYEQIAARIHAFEIPIFAATITPFGTPANSSVVQPYSSPVREQTRQRINAWIRTSGVFDAIVDFDEIVRDPNNPSQLAPQYDSGDHLHPNVAGYQAIADAFPLSLFSRFADGVYRLT
;
A
#
# COMPACT_ATOMS: atom_id res chain seq x y z
N MET A 1 -11.16 -47.62 -43.45
CA MET A 1 -11.26 -46.14 -43.50
C MET A 1 -11.55 -45.70 -42.06
N LEU A 2 -10.50 -45.49 -41.25
CA LEU A 2 -9.84 -44.19 -40.97
C LEU A 2 -10.88 -43.13 -40.54
N MET A 3 -10.81 -42.46 -39.39
CA MET A 3 -9.83 -42.42 -38.30
C MET A 3 -10.40 -41.55 -37.15
N SER A 4 -9.99 -41.82 -35.90
CA SER A 4 -9.70 -40.89 -34.77
C SER A 4 -10.77 -39.87 -34.31
N GLY A 5 -11.02 -39.63 -33.02
CA GLY A 5 -10.35 -40.05 -31.78
C GLY A 5 -10.38 -38.89 -30.77
N PHE A 6 -10.97 -39.10 -29.59
CA PHE A 6 -10.77 -38.28 -28.39
C PHE A 6 -10.52 -39.24 -27.23
N PRO A 7 -9.35 -39.20 -26.56
CA PRO A 7 -9.19 -39.86 -25.27
C PRO A 7 -9.31 -38.85 -24.13
N SER A 8 -10.18 -39.17 -23.17
CA SER A 8 -10.13 -38.67 -21.81
C SER A 8 -8.81 -39.10 -21.17
N LEU A 9 -8.09 -38.18 -20.51
CA LEU A 9 -6.96 -38.52 -19.66
C LEU A 9 -7.25 -38.05 -18.24
N TYR A 10 -7.51 -39.04 -17.38
CA TYR A 10 -7.34 -38.96 -15.94
C TYR A 10 -5.90 -38.50 -15.63
N ARG A 11 -5.73 -37.42 -14.86
CA ARG A 11 -4.46 -37.12 -14.20
C ARG A 11 -4.51 -37.63 -12.76
N THR A 12 -3.78 -38.71 -12.54
CA THR A 12 -3.40 -39.28 -11.26
C THR A 12 -2.52 -38.28 -10.50
N ALA A 13 -2.89 -37.94 -9.26
CA ALA A 13 -2.04 -37.20 -8.35
C ALA A 13 -0.97 -38.16 -7.79
N ALA A 14 0.30 -37.88 -8.09
CA ALA A 14 1.42 -38.54 -7.43
C ALA A 14 1.79 -37.74 -6.18
N VAL A 15 1.60 -38.34 -5.01
CA VAL A 15 2.10 -37.85 -3.72
C VAL A 15 3.54 -38.34 -3.59
N SER A 16 4.51 -37.44 -3.76
CA SER A 16 5.92 -37.73 -3.46
C SER A 16 6.18 -37.43 -1.99
N ALA A 17 6.41 -38.48 -1.20
CA ALA A 17 6.92 -38.38 0.16
C ALA A 17 8.43 -38.09 0.11
N LEU A 18 8.85 -36.95 0.68
CA LEU A 18 10.28 -36.65 0.86
C LEU A 18 10.78 -37.36 2.12
N VAL A 19 11.71 -38.30 1.95
CA VAL A 19 12.49 -38.90 3.04
C VAL A 19 13.73 -38.04 3.23
N LEU A 20 13.85 -37.40 4.40
CA LEU A 20 15.08 -36.71 4.84
C LEU A 20 16.13 -37.76 5.23
N SER A 21 17.18 -37.92 4.44
CA SER A 21 18.42 -38.57 4.86
C SER A 21 19.48 -37.51 5.14
N SER A 22 19.94 -37.46 6.39
CA SER A 22 21.06 -36.65 6.84
C SER A 22 22.37 -37.19 6.28
N VAL A 23 23.09 -36.38 5.51
CA VAL A 23 24.52 -36.60 5.26
C VAL A 23 25.24 -35.31 5.63
N ALA A 24 25.92 -35.34 6.76
CA ALA A 24 26.89 -34.35 7.16
C ALA A 24 28.21 -34.67 6.46
N ASP A 25 28.76 -33.71 5.71
CA ASP A 25 30.19 -33.64 5.44
C ASP A 25 30.58 -32.19 5.17
N GLY A 26 31.55 -31.71 5.95
CA GLY A 26 31.95 -30.32 6.03
C GLY A 26 32.89 -29.87 4.90
N PHE A 27 32.80 -28.59 4.58
CA PHE A 27 33.84 -27.82 3.91
C PHE A 27 33.99 -26.44 4.58
N PRO A 28 35.19 -25.85 4.58
CA PRO A 28 35.56 -24.78 5.51
C PRO A 28 35.03 -23.42 5.05
N LEU A 29 34.40 -22.70 5.98
CA LEU A 29 34.09 -21.28 5.86
C LEU A 29 35.39 -20.47 5.89
N GLY A 30 35.74 -19.88 4.74
CA GLY A 30 36.74 -18.83 4.65
C GLY A 30 36.17 -17.53 5.22
N LEU A 31 36.86 -16.97 6.22
CA LEU A 31 36.54 -15.72 6.90
C LEU A 31 36.48 -14.53 5.94
N PHE A 32 35.36 -13.82 5.95
CA PHE A 32 35.35 -12.37 5.78
C PHE A 32 35.20 -11.75 7.17
N ASP A 33 36.34 -11.56 7.85
CA ASP A 33 36.43 -10.61 8.96
C ASP A 33 36.90 -9.28 8.37
N ARG A 34 35.96 -8.34 8.25
CA ARG A 34 36.25 -6.92 8.14
C ARG A 34 35.38 -6.18 9.16
N GLY A 35 35.94 -6.02 10.36
CA GLY A 35 35.85 -4.79 11.14
C GLY A 35 34.45 -4.36 11.52
N ASN A 36 33.80 -5.16 12.37
CA ASN A 36 32.60 -4.78 13.08
C ASN A 36 33.00 -4.15 14.42
N ASP A 37 32.97 -2.82 14.53
CA ASP A 37 32.90 -2.12 15.80
C ASP A 37 31.83 -1.02 15.64
N HIS A 38 30.65 -1.30 16.23
CA HIS A 38 29.41 -0.50 16.32
C HIS A 38 28.22 -0.81 15.39
N ALA A 39 28.03 -2.04 14.91
CA ALA A 39 26.66 -2.51 14.66
C ALA A 39 26.01 -2.83 16.02
N SER A 40 25.11 -1.96 16.51
CA SER A 40 24.27 -2.29 17.66
C SER A 40 23.58 -3.61 17.39
N SER A 41 23.74 -4.59 18.29
CA SER A 41 23.21 -5.95 18.17
C SER A 41 21.67 -6.04 18.26
N ASP A 42 20.96 -4.99 17.86
CA ASP A 42 19.56 -4.76 18.21
C ASP A 42 18.86 -3.86 17.16
N SER A 43 19.22 -4.03 15.89
CA SER A 43 18.59 -3.33 14.76
C SER A 43 18.00 -4.32 13.77
N HIS A 44 16.95 -3.91 13.05
CA HIS A 44 16.26 -4.72 12.05
C HIS A 44 15.66 -3.87 10.93
N TRP A 45 15.22 -4.52 9.86
CA TRP A 45 14.51 -3.88 8.76
C TRP A 45 13.04 -3.64 9.13
N VAL A 46 12.59 -2.41 8.96
CA VAL A 46 11.19 -2.01 9.07
C VAL A 46 10.81 -1.29 7.79
N ASP A 47 9.66 -1.61 7.21
CA ASP A 47 9.11 -0.78 6.13
C ASP A 47 8.86 0.64 6.70
N ILE A 48 9.37 1.66 6.03
CA ILE A 48 9.19 3.07 6.40
C ILE A 48 8.31 3.82 5.39
N TRP A 49 7.98 3.18 4.28
CA TRP A 49 6.96 3.62 3.33
C TRP A 49 6.47 2.40 2.54
N THR A 50 5.18 2.36 2.19
CA THR A 50 4.58 1.32 1.34
C THR A 50 3.59 1.92 0.37
N SER A 51 3.33 1.21 -0.72
CA SER A 51 2.13 1.39 -1.55
C SER A 51 1.59 0.04 -1.99
N MET A 52 0.27 -0.13 -1.94
CA MET A 52 -0.38 -1.37 -2.35
C MET A 52 -0.22 -1.59 -3.87
N PRO A 53 0.45 -2.68 -4.31
CA PRO A 53 0.61 -2.97 -5.73
C PRO A 53 -0.73 -3.30 -6.40
N GLN A 54 -0.99 -2.67 -7.54
CA GLN A 54 -2.17 -2.88 -8.39
C GLN A 54 -1.78 -3.20 -9.83
N LEU A 55 -2.62 -3.98 -10.52
CA LEU A 55 -2.61 -4.02 -11.97
C LEU A 55 -3.10 -2.66 -12.47
N THR A 56 -2.29 -2.01 -13.30
CA THR A 56 -2.66 -0.70 -13.85
C THR A 56 -3.84 -0.85 -14.81
N GLU A 57 -4.95 -0.18 -14.50
CA GLU A 57 -6.09 -0.12 -15.41
C GLU A 57 -5.70 0.62 -16.71
N PRO A 58 -6.30 0.27 -17.87
CA PRO A 58 -6.00 0.93 -19.14
C PRO A 58 -6.11 2.45 -19.11
N ALA A 59 -7.04 3.01 -18.34
CA ALA A 59 -7.24 4.45 -18.19
C ALA A 59 -6.17 5.13 -17.31
N ASN A 60 -5.47 4.36 -16.47
CA ASN A 60 -4.43 4.83 -15.55
C ASN A 60 -3.01 4.50 -16.03
N LEU A 61 -2.88 3.84 -17.20
CA LEU A 61 -1.61 3.71 -17.90
C LEU A 61 -1.02 5.11 -18.19
N PRO A 62 0.32 5.23 -18.24
CA PRO A 62 0.94 6.51 -18.59
C PRO A 62 0.47 6.94 -19.98
N ALA A 63 0.18 8.23 -20.16
CA ALA A 63 -0.36 8.73 -21.43
C ALA A 63 0.67 8.61 -22.59
N PRO A 64 0.21 8.61 -23.86
CA PRO A 64 1.13 8.70 -24.99
C PRO A 64 2.07 9.91 -24.85
N PRO A 65 3.37 9.78 -25.15
CA PRO A 65 3.97 8.67 -25.89
C PRO A 65 4.49 7.51 -25.02
N PHE A 66 4.30 7.54 -23.69
CA PHE A 66 4.85 6.54 -22.76
C PHE A 66 4.11 5.18 -22.78
N ASN A 67 2.93 5.13 -23.40
CA ASN A 67 2.23 3.89 -23.77
C ASN A 67 2.04 3.74 -25.29
N GLY A 68 2.76 4.51 -26.10
CA GLY A 68 2.54 4.63 -27.54
C GLY A 68 3.21 3.54 -28.41
N SER A 69 3.86 2.56 -27.79
CA SER A 69 4.58 1.47 -28.45
C SER A 69 4.06 0.10 -27.97
N THR A 70 4.70 -1.01 -28.37
CA THR A 70 4.42 -2.33 -27.79
C THR A 70 4.86 -2.44 -26.33
N SER A 71 5.67 -1.49 -25.86
CA SER A 71 6.21 -1.42 -24.51
C SER A 71 5.80 -0.13 -23.81
N ILE A 72 5.45 -0.25 -22.53
CA ILE A 72 5.20 0.88 -21.65
C ILE A 72 6.54 1.40 -21.12
N PHE A 73 6.71 2.71 -21.08
CA PHE A 73 7.94 3.39 -20.65
C PHE A 73 9.19 3.01 -21.47
N PHE A 74 9.04 2.74 -22.77
CA PHE A 74 10.19 2.51 -23.65
C PHE A 74 11.16 3.70 -23.59
N ASN A 75 12.45 3.43 -23.39
CA ASN A 75 13.52 4.42 -23.24
C ASN A 75 13.12 5.60 -22.34
N SER A 76 12.57 5.32 -21.15
CA SER A 76 11.98 6.35 -20.29
C SER A 76 12.52 6.31 -18.87
N THR A 77 12.72 7.50 -18.30
CA THR A 77 12.94 7.70 -16.87
C THR A 77 11.64 8.08 -16.20
N ILE A 78 11.32 7.45 -15.08
CA ILE A 78 10.19 7.74 -14.20
C ILE A 78 10.77 8.26 -12.88
N ARG A 79 10.44 9.49 -12.49
CA ARG A 79 10.85 10.12 -11.23
C ARG A 79 9.65 10.27 -10.32
N GLN A 80 9.75 9.67 -9.14
CA GLN A 80 8.63 9.50 -8.22
C GLN A 80 9.04 10.02 -6.85
N THR A 81 8.12 10.66 -6.13
CA THR A 81 8.36 11.11 -4.75
C THR A 81 7.53 10.28 -3.78
N ILE A 82 8.10 9.92 -2.64
CA ILE A 82 7.43 9.17 -1.56
C ILE A 82 7.59 9.92 -0.23
N HIS A 83 6.62 9.75 0.67
CA HIS A 83 6.63 10.33 2.02
C HIS A 83 7.07 9.27 3.04
N SER A 84 8.32 9.36 3.51
CA SER A 84 8.84 8.42 4.49
C SER A 84 8.19 8.63 5.86
N SER A 85 7.96 7.54 6.58
CA SER A 85 7.29 7.57 7.87
C SER A 85 8.23 7.90 9.03
N ILE A 86 9.13 6.98 9.36
CA ILE A 86 10.18 7.17 10.38
C ILE A 86 11.53 7.40 9.70
N GLY A 87 12.52 7.84 10.49
CA GLY A 87 13.87 8.05 9.99
C GLY A 87 14.73 6.79 9.98
N ALA A 88 15.75 6.77 9.12
CA ALA A 88 16.74 5.70 9.02
C ALA A 88 18.02 6.22 8.34
N ASP A 89 19.18 5.65 8.68
CA ASP A 89 20.47 6.00 8.06
C ASP A 89 20.91 5.02 6.96
N LEU A 90 20.29 3.84 6.92
CA LEU A 90 20.53 2.79 5.94
C LEU A 90 19.18 2.31 5.43
N ILE A 91 18.99 2.36 4.12
CA ILE A 91 17.73 2.00 3.47
C ILE A 91 17.91 0.95 2.39
N ARG A 92 16.81 0.31 2.00
CA ARG A 92 16.69 -0.48 0.76
C ARG A 92 15.30 -0.31 0.14
N ILE A 93 15.19 -0.54 -1.15
CA ILE A 93 13.98 -0.24 -1.93
C ILE A 93 13.39 -1.55 -2.48
N ARG A 94 12.08 -1.73 -2.35
CA ARG A 94 11.34 -2.85 -2.94
C ARG A 94 10.65 -2.43 -4.24
N ILE A 95 10.95 -3.15 -5.31
CA ILE A 95 10.34 -2.95 -6.63
C ILE A 95 9.56 -4.21 -7.02
N SER A 96 8.32 -4.03 -7.46
CA SER A 96 7.37 -5.09 -7.72
C SER A 96 6.97 -5.16 -9.19
N ASN A 97 6.99 -6.39 -9.71
CA ASN A 97 6.40 -6.81 -10.97
C ASN A 97 5.20 -7.75 -10.72
N ALA A 98 4.51 -7.62 -9.59
CA ALA A 98 3.46 -8.55 -9.14
C ALA A 98 2.33 -8.80 -10.15
N PHE A 99 2.05 -7.84 -11.03
CA PHE A 99 1.03 -7.95 -12.08
C PHE A 99 1.60 -7.97 -13.50
N GLY A 100 2.93 -7.94 -13.63
CA GLY A 100 3.58 -8.13 -14.91
C GLY A 100 3.44 -9.57 -15.37
N VAL A 101 3.17 -9.74 -16.67
CA VAL A 101 3.12 -11.05 -17.34
C VAL A 101 4.39 -11.35 -18.14
N ASP A 102 5.35 -10.41 -18.10
CA ASP A 102 6.67 -10.47 -18.72
C ASP A 102 7.71 -9.96 -17.69
N ASP A 103 8.98 -10.32 -17.91
CA ASP A 103 10.11 -9.79 -17.15
C ASP A 103 10.16 -8.25 -17.20
N LEU A 104 10.29 -7.63 -16.02
CA LEU A 104 10.54 -6.20 -15.88
C LEU A 104 12.05 -5.96 -15.81
N VAL A 105 12.63 -5.45 -16.90
CA VAL A 105 14.06 -5.13 -16.98
C VAL A 105 14.30 -3.69 -16.56
N ILE A 106 14.88 -3.51 -15.38
CA ILE A 106 15.28 -2.21 -14.84
C ILE A 106 16.73 -1.95 -15.19
N THR A 107 17.00 -0.84 -15.88
CA THR A 107 18.34 -0.50 -16.36
C THR A 107 19.16 0.28 -15.32
N ASN A 108 18.53 1.26 -14.67
CA ASN A 108 19.18 2.09 -13.66
C ASN A 108 18.18 2.64 -12.65
N VAL A 109 18.57 2.72 -11.37
CA VAL A 109 17.78 3.31 -10.30
C VAL A 109 18.63 4.27 -9.47
N THR A 110 18.08 5.43 -9.13
CA THR A 110 18.69 6.36 -8.18
C THR A 110 17.71 6.79 -7.11
N VAL A 111 18.25 7.18 -5.95
CA VAL A 111 17.51 7.80 -4.85
C VAL A 111 18.17 9.13 -4.48
N GLY A 112 17.38 10.13 -4.10
CA GLY A 112 17.83 11.45 -3.68
C GLY A 112 16.75 12.18 -2.90
N LEU A 113 17.08 13.32 -2.31
CA LEU A 113 16.09 14.22 -1.72
C LEU A 113 15.49 15.11 -2.83
N PRO A 114 14.17 15.36 -2.86
CA PRO A 114 13.58 16.32 -3.79
C PRO A 114 14.05 17.73 -3.43
N PHE A 115 14.18 18.57 -4.46
CA PHE A 115 14.54 19.98 -4.27
C PHE A 115 13.55 20.68 -3.34
N GLY A 116 14.07 21.31 -2.29
CA GLY A 116 13.26 21.97 -1.27
C GLY A 116 12.35 21.05 -0.45
N GLY A 117 12.59 19.73 -0.45
CA GLY A 117 11.86 18.76 0.37
C GLY A 117 10.39 18.54 -0.03
N LYS A 118 10.01 18.91 -1.26
CA LYS A 118 8.61 18.89 -1.72
C LYS A 118 8.21 17.56 -2.36
N ALA A 119 7.02 17.08 -2.01
CA ALA A 119 6.35 16.03 -2.78
C ALA A 119 6.10 16.52 -4.21
N GLY A 120 6.07 15.59 -5.16
CA GLY A 120 5.76 15.92 -6.56
C GLY A 120 6.83 16.68 -7.32
N SER A 121 8.03 16.87 -6.76
CA SER A 121 9.09 17.67 -7.39
C SER A 121 9.71 16.96 -8.61
N SER A 122 9.86 17.68 -9.73
CA SER A 122 10.66 17.24 -10.89
C SER A 122 12.17 17.37 -10.65
N ALA A 123 12.56 18.15 -9.63
CA ALA A 123 13.94 18.46 -9.28
C ALA A 123 14.39 17.75 -8.00
N ILE A 124 15.67 17.45 -7.92
CA ILE A 124 16.34 16.82 -6.78
C ILE A 124 17.45 17.72 -6.24
N GLU A 125 17.91 17.45 -5.02
CA GLU A 125 19.14 18.01 -4.46
C GLU A 125 20.34 17.18 -4.96
N PRO A 126 21.15 17.65 -5.93
CA PRO A 126 22.10 16.78 -6.64
C PRO A 126 23.17 16.14 -5.74
N LYS A 127 23.51 16.79 -4.62
CA LYS A 127 24.49 16.30 -3.65
C LYS A 127 24.02 15.09 -2.86
N THR A 128 22.72 14.81 -2.87
CA THR A 128 22.09 13.71 -2.14
C THR A 128 21.96 12.46 -2.99
N LEU A 129 22.15 12.58 -4.30
CA LEU A 129 21.90 11.50 -5.25
C LEU A 129 22.81 10.29 -4.99
N LYS A 130 22.19 9.11 -4.90
CA LYS A 130 22.86 7.81 -4.80
C LYS A 130 22.32 6.86 -5.85
N THR A 131 23.19 6.06 -6.43
CA THR A 131 22.79 4.90 -7.24
C THR A 131 22.27 3.81 -6.32
N VAL A 132 21.15 3.21 -6.70
CA VAL A 132 20.58 2.02 -6.05
C VAL A 132 21.06 0.80 -6.82
N THR A 133 21.58 -0.20 -6.13
CA THR A 133 22.15 -1.40 -6.76
C THR A 133 21.41 -2.67 -6.36
N PHE A 134 21.59 -3.72 -7.16
CA PHE A 134 21.11 -5.07 -6.91
C PHE A 134 22.27 -6.03 -7.18
N ASP A 135 22.78 -6.70 -6.15
CA ASP A 135 24.00 -7.50 -6.22
C ASP A 135 25.19 -6.71 -6.80
N GLY A 136 25.28 -5.43 -6.45
CA GLY A 136 26.28 -4.47 -6.94
C GLY A 136 26.08 -3.97 -8.38
N GLN A 137 25.03 -4.40 -9.08
CA GLN A 137 24.69 -3.93 -10.43
C GLN A 137 23.70 -2.75 -10.35
N SER A 138 23.76 -1.80 -11.29
CA SER A 138 22.83 -0.65 -11.33
C SER A 138 21.40 -1.01 -11.76
N GLY A 139 21.20 -2.21 -12.27
CA GLY A 139 19.94 -2.69 -12.83
C GLY A 139 19.71 -4.16 -12.51
N ILE A 140 18.48 -4.62 -12.75
CA ILE A 140 18.03 -5.97 -12.44
C ILE A 140 16.88 -6.37 -13.36
N THR A 141 16.76 -7.66 -13.65
CA THR A 141 15.57 -8.24 -14.27
C THR A 141 14.69 -8.85 -13.18
N ILE A 142 13.46 -8.36 -13.07
CA ILE A 142 12.46 -8.89 -12.13
C ILE A 142 11.56 -9.85 -12.92
N PRO A 143 11.50 -11.14 -12.55
CA PRO A 143 10.60 -12.10 -13.19
C PRO A 143 9.13 -11.66 -13.17
N ASP A 144 8.33 -12.25 -14.05
CA ASP A 144 6.88 -12.12 -14.00
C ASP A 144 6.32 -12.45 -12.61
N ALA A 145 5.32 -11.68 -12.17
CA ALA A 145 4.77 -11.73 -10.81
C ALA A 145 5.79 -11.58 -9.66
N GLY A 146 7.02 -11.15 -9.95
CA GLY A 146 8.14 -11.09 -8.99
C GLY A 146 8.19 -9.82 -8.16
N LEU A 147 9.06 -9.83 -7.16
CA LEU A 147 9.47 -8.68 -6.36
C LEU A 147 10.96 -8.80 -6.05
N VAL A 148 11.66 -7.67 -6.07
CA VAL A 148 13.07 -7.60 -5.69
C VAL A 148 13.29 -6.52 -4.65
N VAL A 149 14.37 -6.68 -3.89
CA VAL A 149 14.84 -5.73 -2.89
C VAL A 149 16.24 -5.29 -3.30
N SER A 150 16.52 -3.99 -3.24
CA SER A 150 17.87 -3.48 -3.52
C SER A 150 18.88 -3.90 -2.47
N ASP A 151 20.16 -3.75 -2.80
CA ASP A 151 21.22 -3.74 -1.81
C ASP A 151 20.96 -2.62 -0.78
N PRO A 152 21.37 -2.79 0.49
CA PRO A 152 21.37 -1.71 1.47
C PRO A 152 22.26 -0.54 1.03
N LEU A 153 21.77 0.68 1.20
CA LEU A 153 22.51 1.89 0.84
C LEU A 153 22.44 2.94 1.96
N GLU A 154 23.60 3.52 2.30
CA GLU A 154 23.68 4.59 3.30
C GLU A 154 23.03 5.86 2.74
N PHE A 155 21.93 6.25 3.38
CA PHE A 155 21.14 7.41 3.00
C PHE A 155 20.35 7.87 4.22
N ASN A 156 20.69 9.05 4.75
CA ASN A 156 19.97 9.61 5.87
C ASN A 156 18.57 10.08 5.41
N VAL A 157 17.56 9.48 6.02
CA VAL A 157 16.14 9.82 5.88
C VAL A 157 15.66 10.38 7.21
N ASP A 158 15.23 11.64 7.22
CA ASP A 158 14.56 12.22 8.38
C ASP A 158 13.10 11.71 8.47
N PRO A 159 12.50 11.59 9.67
CA PRO A 159 11.09 11.27 9.81
C PRO A 159 10.19 12.25 9.03
N GLN A 160 9.14 11.77 8.37
CA GLN A 160 8.23 12.56 7.52
C GLN A 160 8.92 13.28 6.33
N SER A 161 10.15 12.91 5.98
CA SER A 161 10.83 13.50 4.82
C SER A 161 10.37 12.87 3.51
N MET A 162 10.61 13.60 2.42
CA MET A 162 10.37 13.10 1.07
C MET A 162 11.62 12.42 0.51
N LEU A 163 11.44 11.32 -0.22
CA LEU A 163 12.48 10.70 -1.04
C LEU A 163 12.05 10.73 -2.50
N THR A 164 12.98 11.03 -3.39
CA THR A 164 12.82 10.90 -4.82
C THR A 164 13.52 9.65 -5.31
N VAL A 165 12.78 8.76 -5.96
CA VAL A 165 13.33 7.57 -6.64
C VAL A 165 13.13 7.74 -8.14
N SER A 166 14.23 7.64 -8.90
CA SER A 166 14.17 7.65 -10.37
C SER A 166 14.51 6.27 -10.92
N ILE A 167 13.66 5.73 -11.78
CA ILE A 167 13.82 4.43 -12.45
C ILE A 167 13.95 4.68 -13.94
N TYR A 168 15.00 4.14 -14.57
CA TYR A 168 15.17 4.14 -16.02
C TYR A 168 14.93 2.75 -16.61
N LEU A 169 14.08 2.71 -17.63
CA LEU A 169 13.75 1.53 -18.41
C LEU A 169 14.20 1.78 -19.85
N GLU A 170 15.32 1.18 -20.27
CA GLU A 170 15.80 1.32 -21.64
C GLU A 170 14.83 0.67 -22.64
N GLN A 171 14.38 -0.55 -22.34
CA GLN A 171 13.48 -1.32 -23.20
C GLN A 171 12.00 -1.18 -22.84
N GLY A 172 11.68 -0.50 -21.74
CA GLY A 172 10.33 -0.49 -21.18
C GLY A 172 9.87 -1.87 -20.72
N GLN A 173 8.60 -1.98 -20.32
CA GLN A 173 7.93 -3.25 -20.04
C GLN A 173 7.02 -3.63 -21.20
N GLN A 174 7.07 -4.87 -21.67
CA GLN A 174 6.21 -5.34 -22.76
C GLN A 174 4.74 -5.43 -22.31
N GLY A 175 3.82 -5.18 -23.27
CA GLY A 175 2.38 -5.28 -23.02
C GLY A 175 1.83 -4.18 -22.12
N GLY A 176 0.54 -4.28 -21.76
CA GLY A 176 -0.16 -3.28 -20.93
C GLY A 176 -0.31 -3.66 -19.45
N HIS A 177 0.16 -4.84 -19.04
CA HIS A 177 -0.01 -5.33 -17.67
C HIS A 177 1.20 -4.92 -16.84
N ILE A 178 1.19 -3.71 -16.30
CA ILE A 178 2.26 -3.21 -15.43
C ILE A 178 1.76 -3.03 -14.00
N THR A 179 2.68 -3.18 -13.04
CA THR A 179 2.41 -2.90 -11.62
C THR A 179 2.48 -1.40 -11.35
N SER A 180 1.43 -0.83 -10.77
CA SER A 180 1.38 0.56 -10.35
C SER A 180 0.55 0.76 -9.09
N HIS A 181 0.42 2.01 -8.69
CA HIS A 181 -0.51 2.48 -7.69
C HIS A 181 -1.07 3.85 -8.14
N PRO A 182 -2.22 3.87 -8.85
CA PRO A 182 -2.84 5.10 -9.35
C PRO A 182 -3.41 6.02 -8.26
N GLY A 183 -3.54 5.49 -7.04
CA GLY A 183 -4.00 6.20 -5.85
C GLY A 183 -3.04 7.22 -5.26
N SER A 184 -1.81 7.37 -5.79
CA SER A 184 -0.68 7.95 -5.04
C SER A 184 -0.88 9.37 -4.50
N ARG A 185 -1.74 10.19 -5.13
CA ARG A 185 -1.91 11.64 -4.85
C ARG A 185 -0.57 12.39 -4.79
N THR A 186 0.43 11.87 -5.48
CA THR A 186 1.78 12.42 -5.53
C THR A 186 2.22 12.42 -6.98
N THR A 187 2.62 13.60 -7.47
CA THR A 187 3.04 13.80 -8.85
C THR A 187 4.33 13.03 -9.13
N SER A 188 4.28 12.18 -10.14
CA SER A 188 5.45 11.54 -10.75
C SER A 188 5.70 12.17 -12.12
N TRP A 189 6.97 12.20 -12.52
CA TRP A 189 7.43 12.80 -13.77
C TRP A 189 8.01 11.73 -14.69
N MET A 190 7.74 11.82 -15.99
CA MET A 190 8.29 10.91 -16.99
C MET A 190 8.93 11.69 -18.13
N THR A 191 10.05 11.19 -18.63
CA THR A 191 10.77 11.77 -19.77
C THR A 191 11.55 10.70 -20.51
N PHE A 192 11.89 10.95 -21.77
CA PHE A 192 12.71 10.03 -22.56
C PHE A 192 14.20 10.11 -22.23
N GLY A 193 14.89 8.99 -22.43
CA GLY A 193 16.31 8.83 -22.14
C GLY A 193 16.60 8.52 -20.67
N ASN A 194 17.85 8.17 -20.41
CA ASN A 194 18.34 8.00 -19.05
C ASN A 194 18.58 9.39 -18.42
N GLN A 195 17.71 9.76 -17.48
CA GLN A 195 17.69 11.06 -16.79
C GLN A 195 17.68 10.86 -15.26
N VAL A 196 18.12 9.69 -14.77
CA VAL A 196 18.09 9.36 -13.34
C VAL A 196 18.98 10.27 -12.49
N ASP A 197 19.99 10.89 -13.10
CA ASP A 197 20.93 11.84 -12.48
C ASP A 197 20.63 13.30 -12.79
N ALA A 198 19.61 13.59 -13.60
CA ALA A 198 19.25 14.95 -13.96
C ALA A 198 18.81 15.73 -12.72
N ALA A 199 19.49 16.84 -12.41
CA ALA A 199 19.14 17.71 -11.28
C ALA A 199 17.68 18.19 -11.36
N ASN A 200 17.15 18.40 -12.57
CA ASN A 200 15.75 18.72 -12.81
C ASN A 200 15.31 18.10 -14.15
N ILE A 201 14.20 17.36 -14.15
CA ILE A 201 13.61 16.83 -15.38
C ILE A 201 12.89 17.97 -16.11
N THR A 202 13.39 18.31 -17.29
CA THR A 202 12.85 19.37 -18.16
C THR A 202 12.93 18.92 -19.62
N GLY A 203 12.22 19.63 -20.51
CA GLY A 203 12.28 19.36 -21.95
C GLY A 203 10.93 18.95 -22.56
N PRO A 204 10.90 18.75 -23.89
CA PRO A 204 9.66 18.62 -24.65
C PRO A 204 8.94 17.27 -24.46
N SER A 205 9.64 16.23 -24.00
CA SER A 205 9.06 14.91 -23.72
C SER A 205 8.51 14.76 -22.31
N VAL A 206 8.69 15.78 -21.46
CA VAL A 206 8.31 15.70 -20.04
C VAL A 206 6.79 15.64 -19.91
N GLN A 207 6.31 14.63 -19.18
CA GLN A 207 4.93 14.54 -18.72
C GLN A 207 4.90 14.28 -17.21
N SER A 208 3.73 14.47 -16.62
CA SER A 208 3.50 14.14 -15.22
C SER A 208 2.13 13.51 -15.02
N VAL A 209 2.02 12.71 -13.97
CA VAL A 209 0.78 12.07 -13.52
C VAL A 209 0.88 11.77 -12.03
N ALA A 210 -0.24 11.82 -11.31
CA ALA A 210 -0.27 11.54 -9.89
C ALA A 210 -0.42 10.03 -9.59
N HIS A 211 0.53 9.22 -10.06
CA HIS A 211 0.61 7.77 -9.85
C HIS A 211 2.00 7.34 -9.38
N TRP A 212 2.10 6.23 -8.67
CA TRP A 212 3.36 5.49 -8.52
C TRP A 212 3.41 4.29 -9.46
N TYR A 213 4.59 3.93 -9.93
CA TYR A 213 4.87 2.80 -10.82
C TYR A 213 5.99 1.96 -10.22
N PHE A 214 5.79 0.65 -10.17
CA PHE A 214 6.75 -0.38 -9.72
C PHE A 214 7.23 -0.32 -8.27
N LEU A 215 7.33 0.84 -7.63
CA LEU A 215 7.69 0.97 -6.22
C LEU A 215 6.61 0.33 -5.34
N SER A 216 7.04 -0.41 -4.32
CA SER A 216 6.12 -1.08 -3.39
C SER A 216 6.46 -0.85 -1.92
N ALA A 217 7.75 -0.68 -1.58
CA ALA A 217 8.16 -0.27 -0.25
C ALA A 217 9.55 0.37 -0.22
N VAL A 218 9.85 1.08 0.86
CA VAL A 218 11.20 1.42 1.29
C VAL A 218 11.36 0.93 2.71
N GLU A 219 12.47 0.26 2.98
CA GLU A 219 12.80 -0.28 4.30
C GLU A 219 13.96 0.51 4.90
N GLY A 220 13.85 0.83 6.19
CA GLY A 220 14.91 1.42 6.99
C GLY A 220 15.49 0.39 7.96
N TRP A 221 16.81 0.41 8.11
CA TRP A 221 17.50 -0.31 9.18
C TRP A 221 17.47 0.54 10.44
N VAL A 222 16.66 0.11 11.41
CA VAL A 222 16.30 0.92 12.59
C VAL A 222 16.45 0.11 13.86
N SER A 223 16.44 0.76 15.02
CA SER A 223 16.48 0.10 16.34
C SER A 223 15.32 -0.88 16.54
N HIS A 224 15.50 -1.89 17.39
CA HIS A 224 14.49 -2.89 17.71
C HIS A 224 13.17 -2.30 18.24
N GLU A 225 13.20 -1.11 18.83
CA GLU A 225 12.01 -0.40 19.33
C GLU A 225 11.10 0.12 18.20
N SER A 226 11.62 0.20 16.97
CA SER A 226 10.89 0.67 15.80
C SER A 226 10.12 -0.44 15.14
N ASN A 227 8.88 -0.15 14.72
CA ASN A 227 7.94 -1.15 14.23
C ASN A 227 7.01 -0.57 13.17
N GLY A 228 6.36 -1.42 12.37
CA GLY A 228 5.37 -1.03 11.37
C GLY A 228 3.92 -1.13 11.86
N PHE A 229 3.08 -0.24 11.35
CA PHE A 229 1.62 -0.23 11.48
C PHE A 229 0.98 -0.24 10.08
N ALA A 230 0.49 -1.40 9.63
CA ALA A 230 -0.13 -1.55 8.32
C ALA A 230 -1.62 -1.25 8.33
N ILE A 231 -2.07 -0.50 7.33
CA ILE A 231 -3.46 -0.10 7.18
C ILE A 231 -3.99 -0.64 5.85
N ILE A 232 -4.88 -1.63 5.95
CA ILE A 232 -5.71 -2.10 4.84
C ILE A 232 -6.88 -1.14 4.68
N GLY A 233 -7.16 -0.71 3.46
CA GLY A 233 -8.37 0.05 3.19
C GLY A 233 -8.64 0.31 1.71
N ASP A 234 -9.64 1.15 1.49
CA ASP A 234 -10.09 1.57 0.16
C ASP A 234 -9.66 3.01 -0.21
N SER A 235 -10.38 3.64 -1.15
CA SER A 235 -10.13 5.01 -1.61
C SER A 235 -10.10 6.06 -0.50
N ILE A 236 -10.78 5.85 0.62
CA ILE A 236 -10.81 6.79 1.74
C ILE A 236 -9.46 6.78 2.47
N THR A 237 -8.89 5.60 2.71
CA THR A 237 -7.55 5.45 3.31
C THR A 237 -6.44 5.76 2.32
N ASP A 238 -6.63 5.39 1.06
CA ASP A 238 -5.74 5.75 -0.05
C ASP A 238 -5.65 7.29 -0.19
N GLY A 239 -6.70 8.02 0.20
CA GLY A 239 -6.66 9.49 0.36
C GLY A 239 -7.43 10.27 -0.70
N ARG A 240 -8.44 9.68 -1.35
CA ARG A 240 -9.33 10.43 -2.25
C ARG A 240 -9.98 11.59 -1.49
N GLY A 241 -9.88 12.82 -1.99
CA GLY A 241 -10.36 14.02 -1.29
C GLY A 241 -9.28 14.76 -0.49
N SER A 242 -8.06 14.21 -0.45
CA SER A 242 -6.86 14.95 -0.05
C SER A 242 -6.34 15.81 -1.21
N ASP A 243 -5.44 16.74 -0.91
CA ASP A 243 -4.78 17.55 -1.94
C ASP A 243 -3.57 16.81 -2.51
N THR A 244 -3.38 16.89 -3.82
CA THR A 244 -2.20 16.34 -4.49
C THR A 244 -0.93 17.03 -3.97
N ASP A 245 0.11 16.24 -3.70
CA ASP A 245 1.44 16.67 -3.22
C ASP A 245 1.46 17.28 -1.80
N MET A 246 0.38 17.17 -1.02
CA MET A 246 0.29 17.78 0.32
C MET A 246 0.39 16.81 1.48
N ASN A 247 0.36 15.49 1.24
CA ASN A 247 0.40 14.45 2.28
C ASN A 247 -0.61 14.70 3.41
N ASN A 248 -1.85 15.04 3.05
CA ASN A 248 -2.92 15.41 3.99
C ASN A 248 -4.12 14.45 3.96
N ARG A 249 -3.87 13.18 3.60
CA ARG A 249 -4.78 12.05 3.88
C ARG A 249 -4.66 11.62 5.33
N TRP A 250 -5.67 10.93 5.87
CA TRP A 250 -5.71 10.64 7.31
C TRP A 250 -4.50 9.83 7.83
N PRO A 251 -3.92 8.83 7.11
CA PRO A 251 -2.75 8.12 7.61
C PRO A 251 -1.52 9.03 7.78
N ASP A 252 -1.30 9.97 6.84
CA ASP A 252 -0.21 10.95 6.92
C ASP A 252 -0.42 11.92 8.09
N LEU A 253 -1.65 12.34 8.35
CA LEU A 253 -1.99 13.21 9.47
C LEU A 253 -1.88 12.50 10.83
N VAL A 254 -2.23 11.22 10.90
CA VAL A 254 -1.99 10.37 12.09
C VAL A 254 -0.49 10.18 12.32
N LEU A 255 0.29 9.93 11.26
CA LEU A 255 1.74 9.89 11.34
C LEU A 255 2.32 11.20 11.92
N ALA A 256 1.89 12.35 11.42
CA ALA A 256 2.34 13.65 11.92
C ALA A 256 2.03 13.84 13.42
N LYS A 257 0.88 13.32 13.88
CA LYS A 257 0.52 13.28 15.31
C LYS A 257 1.39 12.30 16.09
N MET A 258 1.67 11.12 15.55
CA MET A 258 2.51 10.08 16.16
C MET A 258 3.95 10.55 16.37
N GLN A 259 4.51 11.29 15.40
CA GLN A 259 5.87 11.82 15.48
C GLN A 259 6.05 12.90 16.57
N ARG A 260 4.97 13.55 17.00
CA ARG A 260 4.99 14.51 18.13
C ARG A 260 4.86 13.83 19.49
N ASN A 261 4.70 12.51 19.53
CA ASN A 261 4.53 11.73 20.75
C ASN A 261 5.64 10.67 20.87
N PRO A 262 6.53 10.77 21.88
CA PRO A 262 7.65 9.84 22.06
C PRO A 262 7.25 8.36 22.12
N SER A 263 6.06 8.03 22.61
CA SER A 263 5.58 6.65 22.70
C SER A 263 5.20 6.02 21.35
N THR A 264 5.12 6.83 20.29
CA THR A 264 4.68 6.39 18.96
C THR A 264 5.60 6.88 17.82
N SER A 265 6.59 7.71 18.11
CA SER A 265 7.48 8.29 17.08
C SER A 265 8.37 7.25 16.38
N SER A 266 8.54 6.05 16.95
CA SER A 266 9.26 4.93 16.34
C SER A 266 8.36 3.99 15.52
N ILE A 267 7.05 4.26 15.43
CA ILE A 267 6.11 3.41 14.70
C ILE A 267 5.88 3.99 13.30
N ALA A 268 6.29 3.24 12.28
CA ALA A 268 6.05 3.57 10.88
C ALA A 268 4.59 3.31 10.50
N VAL A 269 3.97 4.22 9.76
CA VAL A 269 2.62 4.08 9.19
C VAL A 269 2.74 3.59 7.76
N LEU A 270 2.16 2.43 7.48
CA LEU A 270 2.25 1.71 6.21
C LEU A 270 0.87 1.68 5.54
N ASN A 271 0.66 2.58 4.59
CA ASN A 271 -0.60 2.67 3.87
C ASN A 271 -0.65 1.60 2.77
N GLN A 272 -1.51 0.60 2.96
CA GLN A 272 -1.75 -0.52 2.05
C GLN A 272 -3.17 -0.47 1.49
N ALA A 273 -3.74 0.73 1.41
CA ALA A 273 -5.04 0.96 0.82
C ALA A 273 -4.95 1.14 -0.70
N ALA A 274 -6.08 0.93 -1.38
CA ALA A 274 -6.20 1.20 -2.80
C ALA A 274 -7.60 1.68 -3.18
N GLY A 275 -7.69 2.64 -4.08
CA GLY A 275 -8.96 3.12 -4.62
C GLY A 275 -9.87 1.98 -5.09
N GLY A 276 -11.16 2.04 -4.71
CA GLY A 276 -12.15 1.04 -5.12
C GLY A 276 -11.87 -0.39 -4.63
N ASN A 277 -10.93 -0.60 -3.69
CA ASN A 277 -10.64 -1.92 -3.16
C ASN A 277 -11.83 -2.46 -2.35
N ARG A 278 -11.89 -3.79 -2.28
CA ARG A 278 -12.99 -4.54 -1.69
C ARG A 278 -12.43 -5.72 -0.92
N ILE A 279 -13.18 -6.17 0.08
CA ILE A 279 -12.78 -7.31 0.91
C ILE A 279 -12.98 -8.63 0.19
N LEU A 280 -14.10 -8.79 -0.53
CA LEU A 280 -14.56 -10.09 -1.02
C LEU A 280 -14.27 -10.36 -2.51
N HIS A 281 -14.12 -9.31 -3.31
CA HIS A 281 -14.01 -9.40 -4.77
C HIS A 281 -13.01 -8.37 -5.29
N ASP A 282 -12.21 -8.69 -6.31
CA ASP A 282 -11.22 -7.74 -6.82
C ASP A 282 -11.88 -6.45 -7.33
N GLY A 283 -11.39 -5.29 -6.91
CA GLY A 283 -11.84 -3.98 -7.38
C GLY A 283 -10.88 -3.44 -8.43
N LEU A 284 -10.35 -2.23 -8.19
CA LEU A 284 -9.20 -1.73 -8.95
C LEU A 284 -7.88 -2.45 -8.57
N GLY A 285 -7.94 -3.35 -7.58
CA GLY A 285 -6.85 -4.21 -7.15
C GLY A 285 -7.38 -5.48 -6.48
N PRO A 286 -6.53 -6.46 -6.17
CA PRO A 286 -6.95 -7.72 -5.54
C PRO A 286 -7.75 -7.51 -4.26
N ASN A 287 -8.71 -8.39 -4.02
CA ASN A 287 -9.49 -8.39 -2.79
C ASN A 287 -8.63 -8.57 -1.52
N VAL A 288 -9.06 -8.02 -0.39
CA VAL A 288 -8.30 -8.10 0.87
C VAL A 288 -7.98 -9.53 1.29
N ILE A 289 -8.94 -10.44 1.15
CA ILE A 289 -8.78 -11.84 1.56
C ILE A 289 -7.58 -12.50 0.84
N SER A 290 -7.32 -12.14 -0.42
CA SER A 290 -6.20 -12.70 -1.18
C SER A 290 -4.86 -11.99 -0.94
N ARG A 291 -4.87 -10.76 -0.41
CA ARG A 291 -3.65 -9.93 -0.28
C ARG A 291 -3.17 -9.66 1.15
N VAL A 292 -3.92 -10.05 2.18
CA VAL A 292 -3.54 -9.76 3.58
C VAL A 292 -2.15 -10.28 3.95
N ASP A 293 -1.73 -11.44 3.44
CA ASP A 293 -0.40 -11.98 3.71
C ASP A 293 0.68 -11.10 3.09
N ARG A 294 0.48 -10.70 1.83
CA ARG A 294 1.41 -9.85 1.09
C ARG A 294 1.50 -8.46 1.73
N ASP A 295 0.36 -7.85 2.03
CA ASP A 295 0.26 -6.43 2.36
C ASP A 295 0.34 -6.15 3.87
N VAL A 296 0.24 -7.18 4.73
CA VAL A 296 0.46 -7.05 6.18
C VAL A 296 1.54 -8.00 6.65
N LEU A 297 1.34 -9.32 6.50
CA LEU A 297 2.16 -10.32 7.18
C LEU A 297 3.60 -10.41 6.64
N ALA A 298 3.80 -10.10 5.35
CA ALA A 298 5.10 -10.08 4.68
C ALA A 298 5.80 -8.71 4.73
N GLN A 299 5.20 -7.71 5.40
CA GLN A 299 5.82 -6.41 5.61
C GLN A 299 6.87 -6.50 6.71
N SER A 300 8.01 -5.84 6.52
CA SER A 300 9.13 -5.91 7.43
C SER A 300 8.88 -5.09 8.69
N GLY A 301 9.14 -5.71 9.84
CA GLY A 301 8.97 -5.08 11.16
C GLY A 301 7.52 -4.83 11.56
N ILE A 302 6.54 -5.47 10.92
CA ILE A 302 5.12 -5.27 11.21
C ILE A 302 4.79 -5.66 12.66
N LYS A 303 4.06 -4.79 13.37
CA LYS A 303 3.61 -5.03 14.76
C LYS A 303 2.15 -4.70 14.99
N TYR A 304 1.56 -3.84 14.17
CA TYR A 304 0.16 -3.45 14.29
C TYR A 304 -0.52 -3.51 12.93
N ALA A 305 -1.79 -3.88 12.89
CA ALA A 305 -2.61 -3.83 11.70
C ALA A 305 -3.91 -3.06 11.94
N MET A 306 -4.45 -2.46 10.89
CA MET A 306 -5.80 -1.89 10.89
C MET A 306 -6.52 -2.20 9.59
N ILE A 307 -7.82 -2.43 9.67
CA ILE A 307 -8.70 -2.49 8.51
C ILE A 307 -9.75 -1.37 8.54
N PHE A 308 -9.83 -0.64 7.44
CA PHE A 308 -10.89 0.34 7.18
C PHE A 308 -11.36 0.19 5.73
N GLU A 309 -12.30 -0.74 5.53
CA GLU A 309 -12.77 -1.14 4.20
C GLU A 309 -14.23 -1.63 4.25
N GLY A 310 -14.77 -2.09 3.12
CA GLY A 310 -16.10 -2.69 3.01
C GLY A 310 -17.16 -1.77 2.41
N VAL A 311 -16.86 -0.46 2.26
CA VAL A 311 -17.80 0.49 1.63
C VAL A 311 -18.09 0.12 0.18
N ASN A 312 -17.07 -0.29 -0.57
CA ASN A 312 -17.19 -0.67 -1.97
C ASN A 312 -17.90 -2.02 -2.15
N ASP A 313 -17.75 -2.96 -1.21
CA ASP A 313 -18.50 -4.22 -1.22
C ASP A 313 -20.02 -3.94 -1.11
N ILE A 314 -20.42 -3.09 -0.15
CA ILE A 314 -21.82 -2.66 0.03
C ILE A 314 -22.31 -1.84 -1.18
N GLY A 315 -21.49 -0.89 -1.63
CA GLY A 315 -21.80 0.08 -2.67
C GLY A 315 -21.94 -0.52 -4.07
N VAL A 316 -21.17 -1.57 -4.38
CA VAL A 316 -21.26 -2.27 -5.67
C VAL A 316 -22.35 -3.36 -5.66
N ALA A 317 -22.62 -3.99 -4.51
CA ALA A 317 -23.70 -4.96 -4.40
C ALA A 317 -25.07 -4.32 -4.73
N ASN A 318 -25.95 -5.10 -5.36
CA ASN A 318 -27.31 -4.63 -5.70
C ASN A 318 -28.03 -4.12 -4.47
N ALA A 319 -28.79 -3.04 -4.62
CA ALA A 319 -29.47 -2.34 -3.53
C ALA A 319 -30.82 -2.98 -3.16
N ASP A 320 -30.95 -4.30 -3.25
CA ASP A 320 -32.12 -5.07 -2.81
C ASP A 320 -31.82 -5.85 -1.52
N PRO A 321 -32.84 -6.14 -0.69
CA PRO A 321 -32.64 -6.77 0.61
C PRO A 321 -31.90 -8.12 0.58
N VAL A 322 -32.06 -8.92 -0.48
CA VAL A 322 -31.44 -10.26 -0.57
C VAL A 322 -29.94 -10.12 -0.77
N ASN A 323 -29.52 -9.34 -1.76
CA ASN A 323 -28.10 -9.13 -2.04
C ASN A 323 -27.41 -8.37 -0.90
N GLN A 324 -28.10 -7.41 -0.27
CA GLN A 324 -27.59 -6.63 0.85
C GLN A 324 -27.45 -7.45 2.15
N THR A 325 -28.36 -8.40 2.40
CA THR A 325 -28.21 -9.37 3.49
C THR A 325 -27.00 -10.26 3.23
N LEU A 326 -26.91 -10.84 2.02
CA LEU A 326 -25.82 -11.74 1.64
C LEU A 326 -24.44 -11.07 1.71
N ILE A 327 -24.30 -9.86 1.18
CA ILE A 327 -22.99 -9.17 1.19
C ILE A 327 -22.57 -8.85 2.62
N GLY A 328 -23.49 -8.41 3.49
CA GLY A 328 -23.13 -8.11 4.87
C GLY A 328 -22.78 -9.36 5.68
N ASP A 329 -23.44 -10.50 5.43
CA ASP A 329 -23.09 -11.77 6.08
C ASP A 329 -21.69 -12.24 5.66
N ARG A 330 -21.38 -12.12 4.36
CA ARG A 330 -20.06 -12.47 3.83
C ARG A 330 -18.97 -11.53 4.33
N LEU A 331 -19.25 -10.23 4.48
CA LEU A 331 -18.30 -9.26 5.03
C LEU A 331 -17.96 -9.57 6.49
N ILE A 332 -18.96 -9.86 7.32
CA ILE A 332 -18.75 -10.27 8.72
C ILE A 332 -17.83 -11.50 8.79
N SER A 333 -18.14 -12.54 8.01
CA SER A 333 -17.30 -13.74 7.97
C SER A 333 -15.87 -13.45 7.46
N ALA A 334 -15.72 -12.59 6.46
CA ALA A 334 -14.42 -12.20 5.96
C ALA A 334 -13.59 -11.41 6.99
N TYR A 335 -14.21 -10.50 7.75
CA TYR A 335 -13.54 -9.80 8.84
C TYR A 335 -13.01 -10.77 9.91
N GLU A 336 -13.80 -11.78 10.28
CA GLU A 336 -13.36 -12.83 11.22
C GLU A 336 -12.15 -13.60 10.67
N GLN A 337 -12.17 -13.97 9.39
CA GLN A 337 -11.04 -14.67 8.76
C GLN A 337 -9.78 -13.80 8.68
N ILE A 338 -9.92 -12.51 8.36
CA ILE A 338 -8.79 -11.57 8.31
C ILE A 338 -8.18 -11.43 9.70
N ALA A 339 -9.01 -11.20 10.72
CA ALA A 339 -8.54 -11.07 12.10
C ALA A 339 -7.83 -12.35 12.58
N ALA A 340 -8.42 -13.53 12.35
CA ALA A 340 -7.82 -14.80 12.73
C ALA A 340 -6.43 -15.01 12.10
N ARG A 341 -6.26 -14.65 10.83
CA ARG A 341 -4.97 -14.77 10.13
C ARG A 341 -3.92 -13.80 10.64
N ILE A 342 -4.31 -12.59 11.02
CA ILE A 342 -3.40 -11.60 11.60
C ILE A 342 -3.03 -11.99 13.04
N HIS A 343 -3.99 -12.45 13.84
CA HIS A 343 -3.74 -12.95 15.20
C HIS A 343 -2.84 -14.18 15.24
N ALA A 344 -2.81 -15.00 14.19
CA ALA A 344 -1.87 -16.13 14.08
C ALA A 344 -0.39 -15.70 14.09
N PHE A 345 -0.11 -14.41 13.87
CA PHE A 345 1.22 -13.79 13.97
C PHE A 345 1.37 -12.90 15.20
N GLU A 346 0.45 -13.01 16.18
CA GLU A 346 0.42 -12.22 17.42
C GLU A 346 0.28 -10.69 17.20
N ILE A 347 -0.12 -10.29 15.99
CA ILE A 347 -0.30 -8.89 15.61
C ILE A 347 -1.70 -8.43 16.06
N PRO A 348 -1.82 -7.37 16.89
CA PRO A 348 -3.09 -6.71 17.13
C PRO A 348 -3.68 -6.14 15.84
N ILE A 349 -4.97 -6.38 15.61
CA ILE A 349 -5.73 -5.79 14.50
C ILE A 349 -6.80 -4.83 15.04
N PHE A 350 -6.73 -3.59 14.56
CA PHE A 350 -7.73 -2.56 14.80
C PHE A 350 -8.73 -2.50 13.64
N ALA A 351 -9.92 -1.99 13.89
CA ALA A 351 -10.87 -1.68 12.82
C ALA A 351 -11.43 -0.27 12.93
N ALA A 352 -11.72 0.34 11.79
CA ALA A 352 -12.62 1.48 11.74
C ALA A 352 -14.01 1.07 11.26
N THR A 353 -15.02 1.74 11.81
CA THR A 353 -16.39 1.66 11.28
C THR A 353 -16.47 2.29 9.89
N ILE A 354 -17.29 1.72 9.01
CA ILE A 354 -17.53 2.21 7.65
C ILE A 354 -18.21 3.59 7.71
N THR A 355 -17.62 4.60 7.09
CA THR A 355 -18.16 5.98 7.09
C THR A 355 -19.45 6.10 6.28
N PRO A 356 -20.26 7.14 6.51
CA PRO A 356 -21.50 7.34 5.78
C PRO A 356 -21.29 7.58 4.27
N PHE A 357 -22.29 7.20 3.46
CA PHE A 357 -22.29 7.36 2.00
C PHE A 357 -23.65 7.80 1.41
N GLY A 358 -24.52 8.35 2.25
CA GLY A 358 -25.85 8.84 1.87
C GLY A 358 -25.78 10.21 1.21
N THR A 359 -26.59 10.39 0.16
CA THR A 359 -26.74 11.68 -0.53
C THR A 359 -27.84 12.53 0.09
N PRO A 360 -27.62 13.84 0.34
CA PRO A 360 -28.68 14.79 0.68
C PRO A 360 -29.79 14.83 -0.38
N ALA A 361 -31.06 14.83 0.05
CA ALA A 361 -32.22 14.76 -0.84
C ALA A 361 -32.27 15.89 -1.91
N ASN A 362 -31.66 17.04 -1.62
CA ASN A 362 -31.65 18.21 -2.50
C ASN A 362 -30.31 18.39 -3.24
N SER A 363 -29.42 17.39 -3.22
CA SER A 363 -28.13 17.46 -3.89
C SER A 363 -28.27 17.36 -5.41
N SER A 364 -27.47 18.15 -6.15
CA SER A 364 -27.31 18.02 -7.60
C SER A 364 -26.36 16.89 -7.99
N VAL A 365 -25.55 16.39 -7.05
CA VAL A 365 -24.65 15.25 -7.21
C VAL A 365 -25.27 14.05 -6.49
N VAL A 366 -25.45 12.94 -7.20
CA VAL A 366 -25.96 11.69 -6.61
C VAL A 366 -24.80 10.74 -6.42
N GLN A 367 -24.56 10.31 -5.17
CA GLN A 367 -23.59 9.26 -4.87
C GLN A 367 -24.18 7.90 -5.23
N PRO A 368 -23.59 7.14 -6.18
CA PRO A 368 -24.10 5.83 -6.59
C PRO A 368 -24.31 4.83 -5.46
N TYR A 369 -23.61 4.96 -4.33
CA TYR A 369 -23.75 4.08 -3.17
C TYR A 369 -24.96 4.41 -2.29
N SER A 370 -25.49 5.63 -2.38
CA SER A 370 -26.60 6.11 -1.55
C SER A 370 -27.88 5.29 -1.79
N SER A 371 -28.29 4.52 -0.79
CA SER A 371 -29.55 3.77 -0.77
C SER A 371 -29.96 3.46 0.67
N PRO A 372 -31.25 3.62 1.04
CA PRO A 372 -31.74 3.21 2.36
C PRO A 372 -31.45 1.74 2.69
N VAL A 373 -31.45 0.84 1.69
CA VAL A 373 -31.18 -0.59 1.90
C VAL A 373 -29.69 -0.83 2.18
N ARG A 374 -28.80 -0.15 1.46
CA ARG A 374 -27.35 -0.20 1.71
C ARG A 374 -26.98 0.41 3.06
N GLU A 375 -27.66 1.48 3.46
CA GLU A 375 -27.44 2.10 4.78
C GLU A 375 -27.81 1.13 5.91
N GLN A 376 -28.89 0.35 5.77
CA GLN A 376 -29.22 -0.70 6.75
C GLN A 376 -28.09 -1.73 6.87
N THR A 377 -27.49 -2.14 5.74
CA THR A 377 -26.33 -3.04 5.74
C THR A 377 -25.12 -2.42 6.43
N ARG A 378 -24.81 -1.16 6.12
CA ARG A 378 -23.69 -0.43 6.74
C ARG A 378 -23.87 -0.34 8.26
N GLN A 379 -25.06 0.06 8.72
CA GLN A 379 -25.37 0.14 10.15
C GLN A 379 -25.28 -1.22 10.84
N ARG A 380 -25.76 -2.29 10.19
CA ARG A 380 -25.64 -3.66 10.70
C ARG A 380 -24.17 -4.06 10.88
N ILE A 381 -23.34 -3.81 9.87
CA ILE A 381 -21.90 -4.13 9.93
C ILE A 381 -21.20 -3.27 10.98
N ASN A 382 -21.46 -1.97 11.04
CA ASN A 382 -20.84 -1.10 12.04
C ASN A 382 -21.26 -1.46 13.46
N ALA A 383 -22.52 -1.84 13.69
CA ALA A 383 -22.96 -2.36 14.98
C ALA A 383 -22.21 -3.64 15.36
N TRP A 384 -21.99 -4.54 14.40
CA TRP A 384 -21.18 -5.75 14.61
C TRP A 384 -19.70 -5.41 14.89
N ILE A 385 -19.07 -4.53 14.12
CA ILE A 385 -17.68 -4.07 14.33
C ILE A 385 -17.50 -3.55 15.76
N ARG A 386 -18.45 -2.74 16.25
CA ARG A 386 -18.40 -2.16 17.61
C ARG A 386 -18.54 -3.17 18.74
N THR A 387 -19.21 -4.30 18.51
CA THR A 387 -19.69 -5.19 19.59
C THR A 387 -19.17 -6.62 19.53
N SER A 388 -18.61 -7.06 18.40
CA SER A 388 -18.23 -8.47 18.18
C SER A 388 -17.05 -8.93 19.04
N GLY A 389 -16.14 -8.01 19.41
CA GLY A 389 -14.88 -8.34 20.07
C GLY A 389 -13.85 -9.04 19.17
N VAL A 390 -14.11 -9.12 17.86
CA VAL A 390 -13.20 -9.72 16.86
C VAL A 390 -11.91 -8.91 16.77
N PHE A 391 -12.02 -7.59 16.68
CA PHE A 391 -10.87 -6.69 16.66
C PHE A 391 -10.42 -6.32 18.08
N ASP A 392 -9.14 -5.98 18.22
CA ASP A 392 -8.56 -5.65 19.53
C ASP A 392 -8.90 -4.22 19.97
N ALA A 393 -9.10 -3.32 19.00
CA ALA A 393 -9.64 -1.99 19.23
C ALA A 393 -10.42 -1.48 18.02
N ILE A 394 -11.37 -0.58 18.28
CA ILE A 394 -12.22 0.06 17.28
C ILE A 394 -11.99 1.57 17.33
N VAL A 395 -11.88 2.21 16.17
CA VAL A 395 -11.94 3.66 16.03
C VAL A 395 -13.19 4.03 15.23
N ASP A 396 -14.13 4.73 15.86
CA ASP A 396 -15.46 5.00 15.27
C ASP A 396 -15.42 6.16 14.27
N PHE A 397 -14.86 5.90 13.08
CA PHE A 397 -14.78 6.88 11.99
C PHE A 397 -16.17 7.35 11.56
N ASP A 398 -17.19 6.49 11.62
CA ASP A 398 -18.58 6.87 11.33
C ASP A 398 -19.03 7.99 12.27
N GLU A 399 -18.85 7.83 13.57
CA GLU A 399 -19.19 8.86 14.56
C GLU A 399 -18.41 10.16 14.37
N ILE A 400 -17.12 10.07 14.01
CA ILE A 400 -16.26 11.23 13.84
C ILE A 400 -16.73 12.14 12.69
N VAL A 401 -17.14 11.55 11.55
CA VAL A 401 -17.39 12.34 10.33
C VAL A 401 -18.86 12.46 9.91
N ARG A 402 -19.80 11.75 10.55
CA ARG A 402 -21.22 11.82 10.17
C ARG A 402 -21.89 13.15 10.53
N ASP A 403 -22.89 13.52 9.76
CA ASP A 403 -23.79 14.63 10.13
C ASP A 403 -24.58 14.24 11.39
N PRO A 404 -24.53 15.03 12.48
CA PRO A 404 -25.29 14.75 13.70
C PRO A 404 -26.81 14.77 13.50
N ASN A 405 -27.31 15.48 12.47
CA ASN A 405 -28.72 15.56 12.14
C ASN A 405 -29.17 14.45 11.17
N ASN A 406 -28.23 13.88 10.41
CA ASN A 406 -28.49 12.76 9.52
C ASN A 406 -27.28 11.80 9.45
N PRO A 407 -27.22 10.81 10.35
CA PRO A 407 -26.10 9.87 10.46
C PRO A 407 -25.79 9.03 9.21
N SER A 408 -26.67 9.05 8.19
CA SER A 408 -26.41 8.39 6.90
C SER A 408 -25.52 9.22 5.97
N GLN A 409 -25.19 10.46 6.32
CA GLN A 409 -24.44 11.41 5.49
C GLN A 409 -23.16 11.86 6.19
N LEU A 410 -22.14 12.22 5.42
CA LEU A 410 -21.00 12.96 5.94
C LEU A 410 -21.48 14.35 6.41
N ALA A 411 -20.92 14.85 7.50
CA ALA A 411 -21.17 16.22 7.91
C ALA A 411 -20.70 17.17 6.79
N PRO A 412 -21.45 18.22 6.43
CA PRO A 412 -21.13 19.05 5.27
C PRO A 412 -19.71 19.63 5.27
N GLN A 413 -19.16 19.95 6.44
CA GLN A 413 -17.79 20.47 6.56
C GLN A 413 -16.70 19.43 6.26
N TYR A 414 -17.03 18.15 6.34
CA TYR A 414 -16.12 17.02 6.09
C TYR A 414 -16.31 16.38 4.72
N ASP A 415 -17.38 16.70 3.99
CA ASP A 415 -17.65 16.13 2.67
C ASP A 415 -16.78 16.80 1.59
N SER A 416 -16.19 15.98 0.69
CA SER A 416 -15.52 16.47 -0.52
C SER A 416 -16.49 16.95 -1.60
N GLY A 417 -17.79 16.71 -1.40
CA GLY A 417 -18.90 17.07 -2.30
C GLY A 417 -19.42 15.89 -3.12
N ASP A 418 -18.81 14.71 -2.98
CA ASP A 418 -19.26 13.46 -3.60
C ASP A 418 -20.08 12.56 -2.67
N HIS A 419 -20.30 13.00 -1.42
CA HIS A 419 -21.08 12.32 -0.38
C HIS A 419 -20.53 10.94 0.04
N LEU A 420 -19.27 10.64 -0.25
CA LEU A 420 -18.60 9.39 0.12
C LEU A 420 -17.22 9.64 0.73
N HIS A 421 -16.41 10.50 0.11
CA HIS A 421 -15.05 10.74 0.53
C HIS A 421 -14.97 11.97 1.44
N PRO A 422 -14.31 11.86 2.60
CA PRO A 422 -13.93 13.01 3.38
C PRO A 422 -13.00 13.95 2.60
N ASN A 423 -13.15 15.25 2.81
CA ASN A 423 -12.16 16.25 2.43
C ASN A 423 -11.03 16.31 3.48
N VAL A 424 -10.06 17.20 3.27
CA VAL A 424 -8.92 17.41 4.20
C VAL A 424 -9.38 17.73 5.63
N ALA A 425 -10.46 18.49 5.84
CA ALA A 425 -10.98 18.77 7.17
C ALA A 425 -11.55 17.51 7.85
N GLY A 426 -12.21 16.63 7.07
CA GLY A 426 -12.67 15.32 7.55
C GLY A 426 -11.49 14.40 7.89
N TYR A 427 -10.43 14.38 7.08
CA TYR A 427 -9.21 13.63 7.39
C TYR A 427 -8.48 14.15 8.63
N GLN A 428 -8.45 15.48 8.84
CA GLN A 428 -7.91 16.07 10.06
C GLN A 428 -8.74 15.67 11.29
N ALA A 429 -10.08 15.68 11.19
CA ALA A 429 -10.94 15.25 12.28
C ALA A 429 -10.69 13.78 12.68
N ILE A 430 -10.50 12.89 11.69
CA ILE A 430 -10.10 11.49 11.92
C ILE A 430 -8.75 11.42 12.66
N ALA A 431 -7.74 12.15 12.18
CA ALA A 431 -6.42 12.13 12.80
C ALA A 431 -6.42 12.69 14.23
N ASP A 432 -7.15 13.76 14.48
CA ASP A 432 -7.31 14.38 15.80
C ASP A 432 -7.97 13.41 16.79
N ALA A 433 -8.98 12.67 16.34
CA ALA A 433 -9.67 11.67 17.15
C ALA A 433 -8.92 10.33 17.29
N PHE A 434 -7.92 10.04 16.45
CA PHE A 434 -7.21 8.77 16.46
C PHE A 434 -6.47 8.51 17.80
N PRO A 435 -6.77 7.42 18.52
CA PRO A 435 -6.25 7.20 19.87
C PRO A 435 -4.85 6.56 19.86
N LEU A 436 -3.80 7.38 20.05
CA LEU A 436 -2.42 6.89 20.08
C LEU A 436 -2.11 5.90 21.22
N SER A 437 -2.92 5.89 22.28
CA SER A 437 -2.81 4.94 23.39
C SER A 437 -3.02 3.48 22.97
N LEU A 438 -3.55 3.22 21.78
CA LEU A 438 -3.67 1.85 21.27
C LEU A 438 -2.30 1.17 21.17
N PHE A 439 -1.29 1.90 20.72
CA PHE A 439 0.04 1.33 20.52
C PHE A 439 0.72 0.94 21.84
N SER A 440 0.55 1.74 22.89
CA SER A 440 1.06 1.36 24.22
C SER A 440 0.24 0.24 24.86
N ARG A 441 -1.08 0.21 24.64
CA ARG A 441 -1.96 -0.84 25.16
C ARG A 441 -1.66 -2.22 24.58
N PHE A 442 -1.25 -2.28 23.31
CA PHE A 442 -0.94 -3.53 22.60
C PHE A 442 0.55 -3.69 22.27
N ALA A 443 1.42 -3.03 23.04
CA ALA A 443 2.87 -3.06 22.81
C ALA A 443 3.46 -4.48 22.91
N ASP A 444 2.83 -5.37 23.67
CA ASP A 444 3.26 -6.76 23.86
C ASP A 444 2.56 -7.74 22.90
N GLY A 445 1.91 -7.23 21.85
CA GLY A 445 1.15 -8.04 20.90
C GLY A 445 -0.20 -8.52 21.47
N VAL A 446 -0.76 -9.57 20.85
CA VAL A 446 -1.98 -10.22 21.31
C VAL A 446 -1.82 -11.74 21.34
N TYR A 447 -2.28 -12.34 22.43
CA TYR A 447 -2.32 -13.79 22.59
C TYR A 447 -3.79 -14.23 22.60
N ARG A 448 -4.29 -14.68 21.44
CA ARG A 448 -5.59 -15.35 21.35
C ARG A 448 -5.35 -16.84 21.04
N LEU A 449 -5.80 -17.70 21.95
CA LEU A 449 -6.00 -19.10 21.64
C LEU A 449 -7.25 -19.14 20.74
N THR A 450 -7.03 -19.41 19.44
CA THR A 450 -7.98 -19.60 18.34
C THR A 450 -8.34 -18.36 17.54
#